data_AF-A0A381V0N8-F1
#
_entry.id   AF-A0A381V0N8-F1
#
_cell.length_a   1.000
_cell.length_b   1.000
_cell.length_c   1.000
_cell.angle_alpha   90.00
_cell.angle_beta   90.00
_cell.angle_gamma   90.00
#
_symmetry.space_group_name_H-M   'P 1'
#
loop_
_entity.id
_entity.type
_entity.pdbx_description
1 polymer ?
#
loop_
_entity_poly.entity_id
_entity_poly.type
_entity_poly.pdbx_seq_one_letter_code
_entity_poly.pdbx_strand_id
1 'polypeptide(L)' 'MDYFSHSWLPYMYLYGIGGIFFFSGVYIVWKTGAIDLNQPHHRTWMKVFFLGYAWFMIVHGLFTILALQ' A
#
# COMPACT_ATOMS: atom_id res chain seq x y z
N MET A 1 19.72 -8.74 14.18
CA MET A 1 18.47 -9.24 13.59
C MET A 1 17.28 -9.03 14.53
N ASP A 2 17.46 -9.27 15.83
CA ASP A 2 16.42 -9.05 16.85
C ASP A 2 15.89 -7.59 16.91
N TYR A 3 16.80 -6.61 16.91
CA TYR A 3 16.44 -5.18 16.90
C TYR A 3 15.64 -4.71 15.67
N PHE A 4 15.78 -5.38 14.52
CA PHE A 4 15.04 -5.02 13.32
C PHE A 4 13.62 -5.60 13.37
N SER A 5 13.47 -6.83 13.87
CA SER A 5 12.19 -7.55 13.92
C SER A 5 11.28 -7.07 15.05
N HIS A 6 11.82 -6.68 16.21
CA HIS A 6 11.08 -6.03 17.31
C HIS A 6 11.12 -4.50 17.20
N SER A 7 10.82 -3.97 16.03
CA SER A 7 10.76 -2.52 15.82
C SER A 7 9.76 -2.14 14.73
N TRP A 8 9.50 -0.84 14.61
CA TRP A 8 8.65 -0.29 13.55
C TRP A 8 9.37 -0.17 12.20
N LEU A 9 10.69 -0.41 12.15
CA LEU A 9 11.50 -0.26 10.94
C LEU A 9 11.02 -1.13 9.76
N PRO A 10 10.68 -2.42 9.93
CA PRO A 10 10.21 -3.25 8.82
C PRO A 10 8.88 -2.75 8.24
N TYR A 11 7.95 -2.32 9.11
CA TYR A 11 6.67 -1.76 8.70
C TYR A 11 6.87 -0.45 7.92
N MET A 12 7.67 0.47 8.45
CA MET A 12 7.99 1.73 7.77
C MET A 12 8.75 1.51 6.46
N TYR A 13 9.63 0.53 6.39
CA TYR A 13 10.33 0.17 5.17
C TYR A 13 9.35 -0.35 4.10
N LEU A 14 8.48 -1.30 4.47
CA LEU A 14 7.52 -1.89 3.56
C LEU A 14 6.55 -0.86 2.99
N TYR A 15 5.95 -0.02 3.83
CA TYR A 15 4.94 0.94 3.37
C TYR A 15 5.50 2.30 2.95
N GLY A 16 6.72 2.64 3.37
CA GLY A 16 7.46 3.78 2.87
C GLY A 16 8.07 3.48 1.50
N ILE A 17 9.11 2.63 1.47
CA ILE A 17 9.82 2.30 0.22
C ILE A 17 8.90 1.50 -0.71
N GLY A 18 8.24 0.45 -0.22
CA GLY A 18 7.30 -0.31 -1.05
C GLY A 18 6.10 0.52 -1.50
N GLY A 19 5.66 1.49 -0.69
CA GLY A 19 4.65 2.46 -1.09
C GLY A 19 5.08 3.31 -2.29
N ILE A 20 6.32 3.81 -2.31
CA ILE A 20 6.85 4.56 -3.46
C ILE A 20 6.79 3.73 -4.74
N PHE A 21 7.22 2.47 -4.69
CA PHE A 21 7.14 1.57 -5.84
C PHE A 21 5.70 1.29 -6.27
N PHE A 22 4.80 1.05 -5.32
CA PHE A 22 3.39 0.83 -5.57
C PHE A 22 2.74 2.02 -6.28
N PHE A 23 2.87 3.24 -5.73
CA PHE A 23 2.30 4.44 -6.34
C PHE A 23 2.93 4.76 -7.70
N SER A 24 4.23 4.50 -7.86
CA SER A 24 4.91 4.66 -9.15
C SER A 24 4.36 3.69 -10.21
N GLY A 25 4.11 2.43 -9.83
CA GLY A 25 3.45 1.44 -10.70
C GLY A 25 2.05 1.88 -11.11
N VAL A 26 1.23 2.33 -10.15
CA VAL A 26 -0.12 2.86 -10.45
C VAL A 26 -0.05 4.06 -11.38
N TYR A 27 0.89 4.97 -11.16
CA TYR A 27 1.10 6.13 -12.02
C TYR A 27 1.42 5.72 -13.46
N ILE A 28 2.29 4.73 -13.67
CA ILE A 28 2.62 4.23 -15.01
C ILE A 28 1.40 3.60 -15.69
N VAL A 29 0.63 2.76 -14.98
CA VAL A 29 -0.59 2.12 -15.51
C VAL A 29 -1.63 3.17 -15.90
N TRP A 30 -1.79 4.21 -15.10
CA TRP A 30 -2.67 5.32 -15.44
C TRP A 30 -2.15 6.13 -16.64
N LYS A 31 -0.85 6.46 -16.64
CA LYS A 31 -0.21 7.28 -17.69
C LYS A 31 -0.23 6.60 -19.07
N THR A 32 -0.10 5.28 -19.11
CA THR A 32 -0.14 4.47 -20.34
C THR A 32 -1.55 4.27 -20.90
N GLY A 33 -2.59 4.74 -20.20
CA GLY A 33 -3.98 4.59 -20.61
C GLY A 33 -4.53 3.18 -20.38
N ALA A 34 -3.78 2.28 -19.72
CA ALA A 34 -4.26 0.96 -19.35
C ALA A 34 -5.43 1.04 -18.35
N ILE A 35 -5.48 2.10 -17.54
CA ILE A 35 -6.65 2.48 -16.77
C ILE A 35 -7.16 3.86 -17.20
N ASP A 36 -8.39 3.87 -17.71
CA ASP A 36 -9.12 5.09 -18.06
C ASP A 36 -10.02 5.54 -16.91
N LEU A 37 -9.66 6.63 -16.21
CA LEU A 37 -10.42 7.18 -15.09
C LEU A 37 -11.73 7.88 -15.50
N ASN A 38 -11.95 8.12 -16.80
CA ASN A 38 -13.23 8.62 -17.31
C ASN A 38 -14.31 7.53 -17.25
N GLN A 39 -13.91 6.26 -17.31
CA GLN A 39 -14.83 5.15 -17.19
C GLN A 39 -15.18 4.88 -15.71
N PRO A 40 -16.47 4.88 -15.34
CA PRO A 40 -16.89 4.71 -13.96
C PRO A 40 -16.51 3.34 -13.38
N HIS A 41 -16.42 2.31 -14.21
CA HIS A 41 -15.98 0.97 -13.80
C HIS A 41 -14.52 0.99 -13.34
N HIS A 42 -13.61 1.48 -14.18
CA HIS A 42 -12.19 1.63 -13.88
C HIS A 42 -11.94 2.52 -12.66
N ARG A 43 -12.67 3.63 -12.55
CA ARG A 43 -12.59 4.52 -11.38
C ARG A 43 -13.01 3.81 -10.08
N THR A 44 -14.04 2.96 -10.13
CA THR A 44 -14.50 2.20 -8.96
C THR A 44 -13.44 1.19 -8.53
N TRP A 45 -12.86 0.46 -9.48
CA TRP A 45 -11.78 -0.48 -9.18
C TRP A 45 -10.51 0.20 -8.67
N MET A 46 -10.15 1.36 -9.21
CA MET A 46 -9.03 2.15 -8.69
C MET A 46 -9.26 2.56 -7.22
N LYS A 47 -10.50 2.96 -6.87
CA LYS A 47 -10.86 3.26 -5.47
C LYS A 47 -10.76 2.02 -4.59
N VAL A 48 -11.31 0.88 -5.02
CA VAL A 48 -11.24 -0.39 -4.28
C VAL A 48 -9.79 -0.83 -4.09
N PHE A 49 -8.95 -0.64 -5.09
CA PHE A 49 -7.52 -0.96 -5.05
C PHE A 49 -6.77 -0.14 -3.98
N PHE A 50 -6.95 1.18 -3.97
CA PHE A 50 -6.36 2.03 -2.92
C PHE A 50 -6.96 1.77 -1.54
N LEU A 51 -8.26 1.48 -1.46
CA LEU A 51 -8.91 1.10 -0.21
C LEU A 51 -8.37 -0.23 0.32
N GLY A 52 -8.10 -1.20 -0.55
CA GLY A 52 -7.45 -2.46 -0.19
C GLY A 52 -6.03 -2.26 0.33
N TYR A 53 -5.25 -1.39 -0.31
CA TYR A 53 -3.91 -1.03 0.15
C TYR A 53 -3.94 -0.38 1.55
N ALA A 54 -4.82 0.61 1.75
CA ALA A 54 -4.98 1.27 3.04
C ALA A 54 -5.50 0.32 4.13
N TRP A 55 -6.46 -0.54 3.79
CA TRP A 55 -6.97 -1.58 4.69
C TRP A 55 -5.85 -2.52 5.14
N PHE A 56 -5.06 -3.04 4.20
CA PHE A 56 -3.95 -3.93 4.51
C PHE A 56 -2.88 -3.25 5.37
N MET A 57 -2.56 -1.99 5.07
CA MET A 57 -1.69 -1.17 5.92
C MET A 57 -2.18 -1.10 7.36
N ILE A 58 -3.46 -0.75 7.57
CA ILE A 58 -4.04 -0.61 8.91
C ILE A 58 -4.01 -1.94 9.65
N VAL A 59 -4.47 -3.02 9.02
CA VAL A 59 -4.51 -4.36 9.63
C VAL A 59 -3.10 -4.80 10.01
N HIS A 60 -2.12 -4.66 9.11
CA HIS A 60 -0.74 -5.01 9.39
C HIS A 60 -0.13 -4.14 10.50
N GLY A 61 -0.46 -2.85 10.54
CA GLY A 61 -0.03 -1.93 11.59
C GLY A 61 -0.59 -2.32 12.96
N LEU A 62 -1.87 -2.70 13.02
CA LEU A 62 -2.49 -3.22 14.24
C LEU A 62 -1.79 -4.48 14.75
N PHE A 63 -1.51 -5.44 13.87
CA PHE A 63 -0.75 -6.64 14.25
C PHE A 63 0.69 -6.32 14.65
N THR A 64 1.32 -5.31 14.05
CA THR A 64 2.65 -4.86 14.43
C THR A 64 2.64 -4.29 15.86
N ILE A 65 1.63 -3.50 16.22
CA ILE A 65 1.46 -3.01 17.60
C ILE A 65 1.27 -4.18 18.56
N LEU A 66 0.38 -5.12 18.24
CA LEU A 66 0.11 -6.30 19.08
C LEU A 66 1.35 -7.17 19.29
N ALA A 67 2.23 -7.28 18.29
CA ALA A 67 3.46 -8.06 18.37
C ALA A 67 4.57 -7.35 19.17
N LEU A 68 4.47 -6.04 19.36
CA LEU A 68 5.40 -5.24 20.16
C LEU A 68 5.00 -5.12 21.64
N GLN A 69 3.77 -5.50 21.99
CA GLN A 69 3.30 -5.64 23.37
C GLN A 69 3.74 -6.98 23.97
#